data_AF-A0AAE7AWI5-F1
#
_entry.id   AF-A0AAE7AWI5-F1
#
_cell.length_a   1.000
_cell.length_b   1.000
_cell.length_c   1.000
_cell.angle_alpha   90.00
_cell.angle_beta   90.00
_cell.angle_gamma   90.00
#
_symmetry.space_group_name_H-M   'P 1'
#
loop_
_entity.id
_entity.type
_entity.pdbx_description
1 polymer ?
#
loop_
_entity_poly.entity_id
_entity_poly.type
_entity_poly.pdbx_seq_one_letter_code
_entity_poly.pdbx_strand_id
1 'polypeptide(L)'
;MFQGYEQAIKQASTSQQPSSYDFLLLSIKYRYGFGTKINLTKSTAYLQNMAQSDETSITALKYYFLATNKLCDGFDTQSLTYLKQSAQLGNHSARFLYHYLTYYRSDTTSLEQYVAALMALAKDYDKYAIFELIYLAQTYQLKRPEIEIYQRTFAESTVFATCDLYEFARRGSGVNGLVVGWAEKQQLITRYWPDYVKQCQ
;
A
#
# COMPACT_ATOMS: atom_id res chain seq x y z
N MET A 1 20.12 24.41 -1.02
CA MET A 1 20.00 23.62 -2.27
C MET A 1 18.54 23.27 -2.60
N PHE A 2 17.72 22.72 -1.68
CA PHE A 2 16.33 22.29 -1.96
C PHE A 2 15.28 23.40 -2.16
N GLN A 3 15.39 24.52 -1.43
CA GLN A 3 14.54 25.70 -1.70
C GLN A 3 14.67 26.16 -3.16
N GLY A 4 15.85 25.97 -3.77
CA GLY A 4 16.09 26.26 -5.18
C GLY A 4 15.37 25.34 -6.16
N TYR A 5 15.13 24.05 -5.83
CA TYR A 5 14.37 23.13 -6.70
C TYR A 5 12.87 23.38 -6.62
N GLU A 6 12.33 23.63 -5.42
CA GLU A 6 10.93 24.09 -5.29
C GLU A 6 10.69 25.45 -5.92
N GLN A 7 11.63 26.38 -5.74
CA GLN A 7 11.58 27.68 -6.41
C GLN A 7 11.73 27.49 -7.93
N ALA A 8 12.60 26.61 -8.42
CA ALA A 8 12.71 26.32 -9.85
C ALA A 8 11.41 25.76 -10.43
N ILE A 9 10.72 24.85 -9.73
CA ILE A 9 9.39 24.37 -10.14
C ILE A 9 8.35 25.49 -10.12
N LYS A 10 8.40 26.39 -9.13
CA LYS A 10 7.51 27.58 -9.07
C LYS A 10 7.85 28.66 -10.10
N GLN A 11 9.12 28.78 -10.50
CA GLN A 11 9.68 29.82 -11.38
C GLN A 11 9.78 29.38 -12.85
N ALA A 12 9.76 28.07 -13.16
CA ALA A 12 9.69 27.53 -14.52
C ALA A 12 8.41 27.96 -15.28
N SER A 13 7.52 28.70 -14.61
CA SER A 13 6.35 29.42 -15.13
C SER A 13 6.65 30.47 -16.21
N THR A 14 7.84 30.50 -16.82
CA THR A 14 8.12 31.37 -17.98
C THR A 14 8.54 30.65 -19.26
N SER A 15 8.63 29.31 -19.30
CA SER A 15 8.65 28.59 -20.60
C SER A 15 8.45 27.06 -20.55
N GLN A 16 8.45 26.40 -19.39
CA GLN A 16 8.24 24.94 -19.30
C GLN A 16 7.42 24.59 -18.06
N GLN A 17 6.17 24.17 -18.26
CA GLN A 17 5.33 23.74 -17.14
C GLN A 17 5.98 22.55 -16.42
N PRO A 18 5.98 22.52 -15.06
CA PRO A 18 6.51 21.38 -14.32
C PRO A 18 5.80 20.08 -14.70
N SER A 19 6.57 19.00 -14.87
CA SER A 19 6.02 17.72 -15.29
C SER A 19 5.25 17.03 -14.16
N SER A 20 4.34 16.10 -14.51
CA SER A 20 3.68 15.25 -13.50
C SER A 20 4.68 14.48 -12.63
N TYR A 21 5.86 14.15 -13.18
CA TYR A 21 6.95 13.51 -12.44
C TYR A 21 7.54 14.43 -11.35
N ASP A 22 7.74 15.72 -11.64
CA ASP A 22 8.25 16.69 -10.67
C ASP A 22 7.31 16.84 -9.47
N PHE A 23 6.00 16.92 -9.73
CA PHE A 23 4.98 16.94 -8.68
C PHE A 23 4.98 15.66 -7.83
N LEU A 24 5.08 14.51 -8.48
CA LEU A 24 5.16 13.22 -7.78
C LEU A 24 6.41 13.13 -6.89
N LEU A 25 7.57 13.56 -7.40
CA LEU A 25 8.82 13.56 -6.65
C LEU A 25 8.76 14.50 -5.44
N LEU A 26 8.23 15.72 -5.60
CA LEU A 26 8.02 16.65 -4.49
C LEU A 26 7.07 16.07 -3.45
N SER A 27 6.00 15.42 -3.88
CA SER A 27 5.08 14.74 -2.98
C SER A 27 5.78 13.65 -2.15
N ILE A 28 6.56 12.79 -2.79
CA ILE A 28 7.32 11.71 -2.13
C ILE A 28 8.32 12.30 -1.13
N LYS A 29 9.04 13.37 -1.49
CA LYS A 29 9.98 14.05 -0.58
C LYS A 29 9.28 14.54 0.68
N TYR A 30 8.14 15.21 0.54
CA TYR A 30 7.38 15.68 1.70
C TYR A 30 6.72 14.57 2.50
N ARG A 31 6.29 13.48 1.86
CA ARG A 31 5.73 12.31 2.54
C ARG A 31 6.75 11.63 3.44
N TYR A 32 7.98 11.44 2.95
CA TYR A 32 9.02 10.68 3.64
C TYR A 32 10.10 11.52 4.31
N GLY A 33 10.11 12.84 4.14
CA GLY A 33 11.10 13.73 4.73
C GLY A 33 12.48 13.67 4.06
N PHE A 34 12.56 13.32 2.77
CA PHE A 34 13.83 13.29 2.05
C PHE A 34 14.32 14.71 1.76
N GLY A 35 15.30 15.18 2.55
CA GLY A 35 15.84 16.54 2.45
C GLY A 35 14.87 17.64 2.90
N THR A 36 13.80 17.28 3.61
CA THR A 36 12.76 18.17 4.14
C THR A 36 12.14 17.56 5.40
N LYS A 37 11.33 18.33 6.14
CA LYS A 37 10.50 17.74 7.22
C LYS A 37 9.31 17.01 6.60
N ILE A 38 8.88 15.91 7.21
CA ILE A 38 7.63 15.23 6.83
C ILE A 38 6.48 16.23 6.90
N ASN A 39 5.69 16.31 5.82
CA ASN A 39 4.54 17.20 5.70
C ASN A 39 3.52 16.62 4.71
N LEU A 40 2.53 15.89 5.23
CA LEU A 40 1.51 15.23 4.42
C LEU A 40 0.58 16.23 3.71
N THR A 41 0.30 17.39 4.32
CA THR A 41 -0.50 18.45 3.70
C THR A 41 0.15 18.96 2.41
N LYS A 42 1.46 19.24 2.45
CA LYS A 42 2.21 19.64 1.25
C LYS A 42 2.30 18.52 0.23
N SER A 43 2.56 17.29 0.67
CA SER A 43 2.56 16.12 -0.22
C SER A 43 1.24 15.99 -0.98
N THR A 44 0.11 16.07 -0.27
CA THR A 44 -1.24 16.04 -0.86
C THR A 44 -1.47 17.21 -1.82
N ALA A 45 -1.07 18.44 -1.45
CA ALA A 45 -1.22 19.61 -2.31
C ALA A 45 -0.47 19.46 -3.65
N TYR A 46 0.75 18.91 -3.66
CA TYR A 46 1.46 18.65 -4.91
C TYR A 46 0.75 17.60 -5.77
N LEU A 47 0.23 16.53 -5.17
CA LEU A 47 -0.52 15.50 -5.92
C LEU A 47 -1.84 16.04 -6.49
N GLN A 48 -2.53 16.94 -5.78
CA GLN A 48 -3.77 17.55 -6.27
C GLN A 48 -3.50 18.49 -7.45
N ASN A 49 -2.39 19.22 -7.44
CA ASN A 49 -1.97 20.12 -8.52
C ASN A 49 -1.31 19.40 -9.71
N MET A 50 -0.97 18.13 -9.55
CA MET A 50 -0.40 17.30 -10.62
C MET A 50 -1.44 17.04 -11.72
N ALA A 51 -1.16 17.44 -12.95
CA ALA A 51 -2.00 17.10 -14.10
C ALA A 51 -2.04 15.59 -14.34
N GLN A 52 -3.06 15.12 -15.06
CA GLN A 52 -3.08 13.74 -15.57
C GLN A 52 -1.85 13.52 -16.45
N SER A 53 -1.17 12.40 -16.26
CA SER A 53 -0.02 12.01 -17.07
C SER A 53 -0.47 11.01 -18.13
N ASP A 54 0.12 11.09 -19.32
CA ASP A 54 -0.04 10.07 -20.37
C ASP A 54 0.58 8.73 -19.95
N GLU A 55 1.48 8.73 -18.97
CA GLU A 55 1.98 7.52 -18.31
C GLU A 55 1.00 7.07 -17.22
N THR A 56 0.21 6.04 -17.54
CA THR A 56 -0.76 5.42 -16.62
C THR A 56 -0.17 5.09 -15.25
N SER A 57 1.10 4.63 -15.19
CA SER A 57 1.81 4.30 -13.95
C SER A 57 1.99 5.52 -13.03
N ILE A 58 2.32 6.68 -13.58
CA ILE A 58 2.47 7.94 -12.84
C ILE A 58 1.13 8.36 -12.25
N THR A 59 0.06 8.28 -13.03
CA THR A 59 -1.30 8.56 -12.57
C THR A 59 -1.75 7.57 -11.49
N ALA A 60 -1.42 6.28 -11.65
CA ALA A 60 -1.71 5.26 -10.66
C ALA A 60 -1.02 5.56 -9.32
N LEU A 61 0.25 5.99 -9.35
CA LEU A 61 1.01 6.41 -8.17
C LEU A 61 0.42 7.67 -7.52
N LYS A 62 -0.02 8.65 -8.31
CA LYS A 62 -0.72 9.84 -7.78
C LYS A 62 -1.89 9.43 -6.88
N TYR A 63 -2.78 8.58 -7.40
CA TYR A 63 -3.94 8.14 -6.63
C TYR A 63 -3.56 7.28 -5.43
N TYR A 64 -2.56 6.41 -5.57
CA TYR A 64 -2.04 5.62 -4.44
C TYR A 64 -1.53 6.52 -3.30
N PHE A 65 -0.75 7.55 -3.61
CA PHE A 65 -0.25 8.48 -2.59
C PHE A 65 -1.33 9.40 -2.02
N LEU A 66 -2.32 9.82 -2.82
CA LEU A 66 -3.48 10.55 -2.29
C LEU A 66 -4.26 9.71 -1.28
N ALA A 67 -4.54 8.45 -1.61
CA ALA A 67 -5.20 7.52 -0.70
C ALA A 67 -4.42 7.34 0.60
N THR A 68 -3.14 7.02 0.47
CA THR A 68 -2.29 6.68 1.61
C THR A 68 -1.94 7.90 2.47
N ASN A 69 -1.78 9.10 1.89
CA ASN A 69 -1.71 10.33 2.70
C ASN A 69 -2.97 10.50 3.56
N LYS A 70 -4.15 10.30 2.98
CA LYS A 70 -5.42 10.52 3.68
C LYS A 70 -5.64 9.54 4.81
N LEU A 71 -5.29 8.28 4.58
CA LEU A 71 -5.32 7.22 5.57
C LEU A 71 -4.35 7.42 6.74
N CYS A 72 -3.35 8.31 6.63
CA CYS A 72 -2.55 8.76 7.78
C CYS A 72 -3.33 9.62 8.77
N ASP A 73 -4.43 10.26 8.34
CA ASP A 73 -5.28 11.08 9.21
C ASP A 73 -6.47 10.28 9.76
N GLY A 74 -6.62 9.02 9.32
CA GLY A 74 -7.73 8.13 9.66
C GLY A 74 -8.38 7.51 8.42
N PHE A 75 -9.21 6.48 8.65
CA PHE A 75 -9.95 5.86 7.54
C PHE A 75 -11.02 6.81 7.00
N ASP A 76 -11.08 6.93 5.69
CA ASP A 76 -12.07 7.77 5.00
C ASP A 76 -12.47 7.15 3.65
N THR A 77 -13.74 7.31 3.26
CA THR A 77 -14.28 6.69 2.03
C THR A 77 -13.65 7.24 0.76
N GLN A 78 -13.16 8.48 0.74
CA GLN A 78 -12.43 9.03 -0.40
C GLN A 78 -11.09 8.31 -0.63
N SER A 79 -10.46 7.80 0.43
CA SER A 79 -9.25 6.98 0.27
C SER A 79 -9.54 5.69 -0.51
N LEU A 80 -10.72 5.08 -0.31
CA LEU A 80 -11.15 3.92 -1.09
C LEU A 80 -11.38 4.29 -2.56
N THR A 81 -11.96 5.47 -2.83
CA THR A 81 -12.10 5.98 -4.20
C THR A 81 -10.75 6.11 -4.89
N TYR A 82 -9.76 6.70 -4.22
CA TYR A 82 -8.41 6.84 -4.76
C TYR A 82 -7.71 5.48 -4.93
N LEU A 83 -7.83 4.55 -3.99
CA LEU A 83 -7.28 3.20 -4.15
C LEU A 83 -7.91 2.46 -5.33
N LYS A 84 -9.24 2.58 -5.50
CA LYS A 84 -9.94 1.99 -6.64
C LYS A 84 -9.43 2.54 -7.97
N GLN A 85 -9.26 3.86 -8.07
CA GLN A 85 -8.70 4.50 -9.26
C GLN A 85 -7.28 4.03 -9.53
N SER A 86 -6.42 3.99 -8.50
CA SER A 86 -5.05 3.49 -8.62
C SER A 86 -4.98 2.02 -9.06
N ALA A 87 -5.84 1.17 -8.49
CA ALA A 87 -5.95 -0.25 -8.81
C ALA A 87 -6.40 -0.50 -10.26
N GLN A 88 -7.37 0.29 -10.75
CA GLN A 88 -7.84 0.23 -12.14
C GLN A 88 -6.75 0.62 -13.16
N LEU A 89 -5.78 1.41 -12.72
CA LEU A 89 -4.61 1.81 -13.52
C LEU A 89 -3.42 0.84 -13.34
N GLY A 90 -3.64 -0.32 -12.69
CA GLY A 90 -2.64 -1.40 -12.59
C GLY A 90 -1.71 -1.31 -11.37
N ASN A 91 -1.95 -0.43 -10.40
CA ASN A 91 -1.14 -0.42 -9.18
C ASN A 91 -1.46 -1.64 -8.29
N HIS A 92 -0.52 -2.58 -8.19
CA HIS A 92 -0.68 -3.81 -7.43
C HIS A 92 -0.90 -3.56 -5.92
N SER A 93 -0.13 -2.65 -5.32
CA SER A 93 -0.29 -2.30 -3.90
C SER A 93 -1.67 -1.72 -3.60
N ALA A 94 -2.22 -0.92 -4.52
CA ALA A 94 -3.57 -0.38 -4.40
C ALA A 94 -4.65 -1.46 -4.52
N ARG A 95 -4.46 -2.48 -5.38
CA ARG A 95 -5.40 -3.60 -5.53
C ARG A 95 -5.59 -4.34 -4.21
N PHE A 96 -4.49 -4.79 -3.58
CA PHE A 96 -4.55 -5.43 -2.27
C PHE A 96 -5.19 -4.51 -1.23
N LEU A 97 -4.70 -3.27 -1.14
CA LEU A 97 -5.12 -2.37 -0.07
C LEU A 97 -6.59 -1.95 -0.18
N TYR A 98 -7.10 -1.78 -1.40
CA TYR A 98 -8.53 -1.56 -1.64
C TYR A 98 -9.37 -2.67 -1.03
N HIS A 99 -9.08 -3.94 -1.38
CA HIS A 99 -9.84 -5.08 -0.86
C HIS A 99 -9.71 -5.24 0.65
N TYR A 100 -8.50 -5.04 1.18
CA TYR A 100 -8.23 -5.09 2.61
C TYR A 100 -9.10 -4.09 3.38
N LEU A 101 -9.10 -2.83 2.96
CA LEU A 101 -9.86 -1.79 3.63
C LEU A 101 -11.36 -1.92 3.41
N THR A 102 -11.83 -2.38 2.25
CA THR A 102 -13.27 -2.60 2.04
C THR A 102 -13.84 -3.67 2.96
N TYR A 103 -13.06 -4.73 3.24
CA TYR A 103 -13.48 -5.78 4.13
C TYR A 103 -13.42 -5.37 5.61
N TYR A 104 -12.30 -4.77 6.04
CA TYR A 104 -12.07 -4.48 7.45
C TYR A 104 -12.60 -3.12 7.93
N ARG A 105 -13.00 -2.21 7.03
CA ARG A 105 -13.34 -0.82 7.39
C ARG A 105 -14.60 -0.25 6.77
N SER A 106 -15.12 -0.80 5.67
CA SER A 106 -16.33 -0.25 5.02
C SER A 106 -17.58 -1.12 5.16
N ASP A 107 -17.53 -2.25 5.87
CA ASP A 107 -18.65 -3.18 6.14
C ASP A 107 -19.45 -3.64 4.90
N THR A 108 -18.94 -3.39 3.69
CA THR A 108 -19.65 -3.63 2.42
C THR A 108 -19.28 -4.96 1.76
N THR A 109 -18.33 -5.69 2.31
CA THR A 109 -17.73 -6.87 1.66
C THR A 109 -17.80 -8.07 2.59
N SER A 110 -18.41 -9.17 2.10
CA SER A 110 -18.45 -10.42 2.87
C SER A 110 -17.09 -11.11 2.89
N LEU A 111 -16.89 -12.02 3.85
CA LEU A 111 -15.66 -12.85 3.90
C LEU A 111 -15.46 -13.63 2.59
N GLU A 112 -16.53 -14.17 2.00
CA GLU A 112 -16.45 -14.91 0.75
C GLU A 112 -15.97 -14.02 -0.41
N GLN A 113 -16.52 -12.82 -0.54
CA GLN A 113 -16.11 -11.85 -1.56
C GLN A 113 -14.65 -11.42 -1.35
N TYR A 114 -14.25 -11.22 -0.09
CA TYR A 114 -12.88 -10.85 0.24
C TYR A 114 -11.89 -11.96 -0.09
N VAL A 115 -12.18 -13.20 0.32
CA VAL A 115 -11.37 -14.39 0.00
C VAL A 115 -11.26 -14.57 -1.52
N ALA A 116 -12.35 -14.41 -2.27
CA ALA A 116 -12.32 -14.49 -3.73
C ALA A 116 -11.41 -13.42 -4.36
N ALA A 117 -11.46 -12.19 -3.87
CA ALA A 117 -10.59 -11.11 -4.32
C ALA A 117 -9.11 -11.40 -3.99
N LEU A 118 -8.81 -11.87 -2.78
CA LEU A 118 -7.44 -12.24 -2.40
C LEU A 118 -6.91 -13.42 -3.24
N MET A 119 -7.75 -14.42 -3.52
CA MET A 119 -7.39 -15.54 -4.40
C MET A 119 -7.02 -15.07 -5.81
N ALA A 120 -7.73 -14.07 -6.35
CA ALA A 120 -7.38 -13.47 -7.63
C ALA A 120 -6.02 -12.75 -7.59
N LEU A 121 -5.71 -12.03 -6.51
CA LEU A 121 -4.41 -11.39 -6.33
C LEU A 121 -3.27 -12.39 -6.10
N ALA A 122 -3.53 -13.47 -5.37
CA ALA A 122 -2.55 -14.52 -5.10
C ALA A 122 -2.13 -15.28 -6.37
N LYS A 123 -3.01 -15.39 -7.37
CA LYS A 123 -2.65 -15.90 -8.71
C LYS A 123 -1.62 -15.03 -9.43
N ASP A 124 -1.63 -13.73 -9.15
CA ASP A 124 -0.63 -12.76 -9.63
C ASP A 124 0.60 -12.70 -8.69
N TYR A 125 0.75 -13.65 -7.77
CA TYR A 125 1.80 -13.70 -6.75
C TYR A 125 1.84 -12.48 -5.82
N ASP A 126 0.70 -11.82 -5.58
CA ASP A 126 0.63 -10.75 -4.58
C ASP A 126 0.90 -11.32 -3.18
N LYS A 127 2.07 -10.95 -2.64
CA LYS A 127 2.55 -11.48 -1.37
C LYS A 127 1.67 -11.14 -0.17
N TYR A 128 1.07 -9.95 -0.16
CA TYR A 128 0.20 -9.54 0.93
C TYR A 128 -1.12 -10.29 0.87
N ALA A 129 -1.65 -10.52 -0.34
CA ALA A 129 -2.85 -11.33 -0.52
C ALA A 129 -2.63 -12.78 -0.10
N ILE A 130 -1.50 -13.38 -0.47
CA ILE A 130 -1.14 -14.74 -0.04
C ILE A 130 -1.03 -14.82 1.48
N PHE A 131 -0.30 -13.89 2.11
CA PHE A 131 -0.18 -13.84 3.56
C PHE A 131 -1.55 -13.75 4.26
N GLU A 132 -2.40 -12.85 3.76
CA GLU A 132 -3.74 -12.67 4.32
C GLU A 132 -4.63 -13.90 4.13
N LEU A 133 -4.53 -14.62 3.00
CA LEU A 133 -5.25 -15.88 2.79
C LEU A 133 -4.86 -16.96 3.78
N ILE A 134 -3.56 -17.11 4.06
CA ILE A 134 -3.06 -18.08 5.05
C ILE A 134 -3.62 -17.73 6.44
N TYR A 135 -3.59 -16.44 6.80
CA TYR A 135 -4.19 -15.95 8.05
C TYR A 135 -5.69 -16.25 8.14
N LEU A 136 -6.45 -15.93 7.10
CA LEU A 136 -7.90 -16.16 7.06
C LEU A 136 -8.23 -17.67 7.10
N ALA A 137 -7.46 -18.50 6.42
CA ALA A 137 -7.66 -19.95 6.42
C ALA A 137 -7.45 -20.55 7.81
N GLN A 138 -6.43 -20.10 8.56
CA GLN A 138 -6.24 -20.54 9.93
C GLN A 138 -7.32 -20.00 10.87
N THR A 139 -7.67 -18.72 10.73
CA THR A 139 -8.62 -18.03 11.64
C THR A 139 -10.05 -18.54 11.47
N TYR A 140 -10.48 -18.73 10.23
CA TYR A 140 -11.86 -19.13 9.88
C TYR A 140 -11.97 -20.59 9.45
N GLN A 141 -10.90 -21.38 9.60
CA GLN A 141 -10.86 -22.81 9.23
C GLN A 141 -11.28 -23.07 7.77
N LEU A 142 -10.85 -22.19 6.86
CA LEU A 142 -11.20 -22.30 5.44
C LEU A 142 -10.46 -23.49 4.82
N LYS A 143 -11.20 -24.48 4.32
CA LYS A 143 -10.63 -25.65 3.64
C LYS A 143 -10.55 -25.38 2.14
N ARG A 144 -9.42 -24.84 1.67
CA ARG A 144 -9.13 -24.62 0.25
C ARG A 144 -7.75 -25.16 -0.12
N PRO A 145 -7.64 -26.17 -0.99
CA PRO A 145 -6.36 -26.78 -1.38
C PRO A 145 -5.34 -25.77 -1.94
N GLU A 146 -5.81 -24.73 -2.61
CA GLU A 146 -4.95 -23.68 -3.17
C GLU A 146 -4.21 -22.90 -2.08
N ILE A 147 -4.88 -22.66 -0.93
CA ILE A 147 -4.26 -21.96 0.19
C ILE A 147 -3.18 -22.84 0.85
N GLU A 148 -3.38 -24.16 0.89
CA GLU A 148 -2.37 -25.10 1.40
C GLU A 148 -1.11 -25.15 0.51
N ILE A 149 -1.29 -24.99 -0.82
CA ILE A 149 -0.17 -24.83 -1.75
C ILE A 149 0.58 -23.53 -1.43
N TYR A 150 -0.14 -22.42 -1.31
CA TYR A 150 0.48 -21.14 -0.98
C TYR A 150 1.24 -21.19 0.33
N GLN A 151 0.66 -21.79 1.37
CA GLN A 151 1.29 -21.94 2.68
C GLN A 151 2.62 -22.69 2.62
N ARG A 152 2.68 -23.81 1.88
CA ARG A 152 3.92 -24.58 1.68
C ARG A 152 4.97 -23.74 0.94
N THR A 153 4.60 -23.15 -0.19
CA THR A 153 5.51 -22.31 -0.99
C THR A 153 6.01 -21.11 -0.18
N PHE A 154 5.14 -20.48 0.61
CA PHE A 154 5.50 -19.31 1.39
C PHE A 154 6.50 -19.63 2.51
N ALA A 155 6.35 -20.77 3.19
CA ALA A 155 7.25 -21.21 4.25
C ALA A 155 8.69 -21.41 3.76
N GLU A 156 8.88 -21.74 2.48
CA GLU A 156 10.19 -21.95 1.84
C GLU A 156 10.73 -20.68 1.15
N SER A 157 9.96 -19.59 1.15
CA SER A 157 10.25 -18.39 0.37
C SER A 157 10.89 -17.25 1.17
N THR A 158 11.65 -16.39 0.49
CA THR A 158 12.19 -15.12 1.01
C THR A 158 11.30 -13.91 0.66
N VAL A 159 10.01 -14.14 0.38
CA VAL A 159 9.08 -13.14 -0.20
C VAL A 159 8.96 -11.84 0.62
N PHE A 160 9.16 -11.92 1.93
CA PHE A 160 9.31 -10.76 2.81
C PHE A 160 10.76 -10.68 3.32
N ALA A 161 11.69 -10.18 2.51
CA ALA A 161 13.11 -10.09 2.91
C ALA A 161 13.46 -8.79 3.67
N THR A 162 12.61 -7.75 3.57
CA THR A 162 12.93 -6.36 3.98
C THR A 162 12.05 -5.85 5.13
N CYS A 163 11.62 -6.74 6.03
CA CYS A 163 10.75 -6.38 7.16
C CYS A 163 9.40 -5.76 6.77
N ASP A 164 8.95 -5.99 5.52
CA ASP A 164 7.75 -5.38 4.95
C ASP A 164 6.47 -5.59 5.75
N LEU A 165 6.20 -6.77 6.32
CA LEU A 165 5.03 -7.02 7.17
C LEU A 165 5.09 -6.25 8.49
N TYR A 166 6.26 -6.19 9.13
CA TYR A 166 6.45 -5.42 10.35
C TYR A 166 6.41 -3.92 10.09
N GLU A 167 7.00 -3.45 8.99
CA GLU A 167 6.85 -2.07 8.55
C GLU A 167 5.42 -1.76 8.13
N PHE A 168 4.69 -2.72 7.55
CA PHE A 168 3.28 -2.56 7.25
C PHE A 168 2.44 -2.46 8.52
N ALA A 169 2.71 -3.28 9.53
CA ALA A 169 2.03 -3.21 10.81
C ALA A 169 2.39 -1.97 11.63
N ARG A 170 3.66 -1.55 11.63
CA ARG A 170 4.14 -0.42 12.41
C ARG A 170 3.89 0.92 11.73
N ARG A 171 4.02 0.94 10.40
CA ARG A 171 4.14 2.16 9.60
C ARG A 171 3.42 2.06 8.26
N GLY A 172 2.63 1.01 8.01
CA GLY A 172 2.05 0.68 6.71
C GLY A 172 1.68 1.95 6.00
N SER A 173 2.48 2.27 5.00
CA SER A 173 2.68 3.65 4.56
C SER A 173 1.32 4.18 4.18
N GLY A 174 0.76 5.04 5.03
CA GLY A 174 -0.56 5.59 4.85
C GLY A 174 -1.70 4.60 4.95
N VAL A 175 -1.67 3.72 5.93
CA VAL A 175 -2.79 2.99 6.51
C VAL A 175 -2.68 2.96 8.04
N ASN A 176 -1.83 3.79 8.64
CA ASN A 176 -1.61 3.89 10.09
C ASN A 176 -1.46 2.55 10.82
N GLY A 177 -0.79 1.57 10.21
CA GLY A 177 -0.49 0.30 10.88
C GLY A 177 -1.71 -0.60 11.12
N LEU A 178 -2.78 -0.43 10.34
CA LEU A 178 -3.97 -1.25 10.48
C LEU A 178 -3.72 -2.67 9.96
N VAL A 179 -3.23 -3.55 10.84
CA VAL A 179 -3.28 -4.99 10.63
C VAL A 179 -4.26 -5.59 11.62
N VAL A 180 -5.52 -5.73 11.19
CA VAL A 180 -6.53 -6.49 11.93
C VAL A 180 -6.00 -7.91 12.19
N GLY A 181 -6.09 -8.35 13.44
CA GLY A 181 -5.56 -9.65 13.88
C GLY A 181 -4.03 -9.71 13.92
N TRP A 182 -3.35 -8.60 14.27
CA TRP A 182 -1.88 -8.55 14.25
C TRP A 182 -1.25 -9.58 15.20
N ALA A 183 -1.80 -9.80 16.39
CA ALA A 183 -1.25 -10.77 17.34
C ALA A 183 -1.26 -12.20 16.76
N GLU A 184 -2.35 -12.59 16.12
CA GLU A 184 -2.51 -13.87 15.43
C GLU A 184 -1.58 -13.95 14.20
N LYS A 185 -1.45 -12.86 13.44
CA LYS A 185 -0.51 -12.75 12.32
C LYS A 185 0.94 -12.85 12.78
N GLN A 186 1.31 -12.29 13.94
CA GLN A 186 2.65 -12.45 14.51
C GLN A 186 2.93 -13.90 14.89
N GLN A 187 1.95 -14.62 15.45
CA GLN A 187 2.10 -16.06 15.72
C GLN A 187 2.30 -16.85 14.42
N LEU A 188 1.56 -16.50 13.35
CA LEU A 188 1.72 -17.09 12.02
C LEU A 188 3.12 -16.84 11.47
N ILE A 189 3.59 -15.61 11.51
CA ILE A 189 4.93 -15.21 11.06
C ILE A 189 5.99 -15.95 11.87
N THR A 190 5.85 -16.05 13.19
CA THR A 190 6.80 -16.76 14.06
C THR A 190 6.88 -18.25 13.73
N ARG A 191 5.74 -18.87 13.39
CA ARG A 191 5.68 -20.29 13.05
C ARG A 191 6.34 -20.60 11.71
N TYR A 192 6.07 -19.80 10.67
CA TYR A 192 6.54 -20.09 9.31
C TYR A 192 7.85 -19.39 8.94
N TRP A 193 8.16 -18.26 9.58
CA TRP A 193 9.34 -17.44 9.29
C TRP A 193 10.03 -16.95 10.57
N PRO A 194 10.53 -17.86 11.42
CA PRO A 194 11.22 -17.47 12.65
C PRO A 194 12.44 -16.57 12.41
N ASP A 195 13.15 -16.75 11.30
CA ASP A 195 14.32 -15.91 10.98
C ASP A 195 13.94 -14.49 10.53
N TYR A 196 12.80 -14.34 9.86
CA TYR A 196 12.24 -13.03 9.55
C TYR A 196 11.88 -12.26 10.83
N VAL A 197 11.31 -12.95 11.83
CA VAL A 197 11.04 -12.32 13.14
C VAL A 197 12.33 -11.84 13.79
N LYS A 198 13.37 -12.68 13.86
CA LYS A 198 14.68 -12.29 14.44
C LYS A 198 15.30 -11.07 13.76
N GLN A 199 15.06 -10.91 12.45
CA GLN A 199 15.60 -9.79 11.68
C GLN A 199 14.79 -8.50 11.89
N CYS A 200 13.48 -8.59 12.10
CA CYS A 200 12.55 -7.48 11.91
C CYS A 200 11.83 -6.99 13.17
N GLN A 201 11.83 -7.78 14.24
CA GLN A 201 11.27 -7.42 15.55
C GLN A 201 12.37 -6.92 16.49
#